data_AF-A0A8T6QKL1-F1
#
_entry.id   AF-A0A8T6QKL1-F1
#
_cell.length_a   1.000
_cell.length_b   1.000
_cell.length_c   1.000
_cell.angle_alpha   90.00
_cell.angle_beta   90.00
_cell.angle_gamma   90.00
#
_symmetry.space_group_name_H-M   'P 1'
#
loop_
_entity.id
_entity.type
_entity.pdbx_description
1 polymer ?
#
loop_
_entity_poly.entity_id
_entity_poly.type
_entity_poly.pdbx_seq_one_letter_code
_entity_poly.pdbx_strand_id
1 'polypeptide(L)'
;AVADDGIEQSGLHIWSFGQLPESYEQKRGNYKVKAWPALVDERDSVAIKLFDNPLEQKQAMWNGLRRLLLLNIPSPIKYLHEKLPNKAKLGLYFNPYGKVLELIDDCISCGVDQLIDANGGPVWTEEGFAALHEKVRAELNDTVVD
;
A
#
# COMPACT_ATOMS: atom_id res chain seq x y z
N ALA A 1 -5.96 -8.29 30.28
CA ALA A 1 -5.86 -7.89 28.87
C ALA A 1 -6.28 -9.11 28.06
N VAL A 2 -7.49 -9.10 27.51
CA VAL A 2 -7.99 -10.21 26.69
C VAL A 2 -7.45 -9.94 25.29
N ALA A 3 -6.50 -10.76 24.85
CA ALA A 3 -5.97 -10.71 23.49
C ALA A 3 -7.13 -10.93 22.50
N ASP A 4 -7.39 -9.92 21.69
CA ASP A 4 -8.38 -9.92 20.62
C ASP A 4 -7.78 -10.58 19.36
N ASP A 5 -7.25 -11.78 19.51
CA ASP A 5 -6.38 -12.44 18.53
C ASP A 5 -7.19 -13.14 17.43
N GLY A 6 -8.17 -12.44 16.84
CA GLY A 6 -9.05 -13.03 15.83
C GLY A 6 -8.60 -12.79 14.39
N ILE A 7 -7.93 -11.66 14.13
CA ILE A 7 -7.66 -11.18 12.77
C ILE A 7 -6.51 -10.17 12.69
N GLU A 8 -6.17 -9.49 13.78
CA GLU A 8 -5.08 -8.52 13.80
C GLU A 8 -3.73 -9.24 13.66
N GLN A 9 -2.88 -8.72 12.77
CA GLN A 9 -1.55 -9.25 12.50
C GLN A 9 -0.61 -8.07 12.27
N SER A 10 0.69 -8.24 12.50
CA SER A 10 1.70 -7.19 12.31
C SER A 10 2.94 -7.76 11.65
N GLY A 11 3.77 -6.91 11.04
CA GLY A 11 5.04 -7.37 10.45
C GLY A 11 4.87 -8.20 9.17
N LEU A 12 3.75 -8.05 8.47
CA LEU A 12 3.49 -8.75 7.20
C LEU A 12 4.26 -8.08 6.07
N HIS A 13 4.99 -8.89 5.31
CA HIS A 13 5.73 -8.45 4.12
C HIS A 13 5.16 -9.04 2.84
N ILE A 14 4.34 -10.09 2.95
CA ILE A 14 3.68 -10.79 1.86
C ILE A 14 2.20 -10.97 2.20
N TRP A 15 1.38 -11.19 1.19
CA TRP A 15 -0.01 -11.58 1.39
C TRP A 15 -0.07 -13.04 1.86
N SER A 16 -0.25 -13.29 3.16
CA SER A 16 -0.26 -14.65 3.74
C SER A 16 -1.42 -14.92 4.69
N PHE A 17 -2.44 -14.07 4.67
CA PHE A 17 -3.58 -14.08 5.60
C PHE A 17 -4.90 -14.47 4.92
N GLY A 18 -4.85 -14.93 3.66
CA GLY A 18 -6.03 -15.33 2.90
C GLY A 18 -6.94 -14.16 2.57
N GLN A 19 -8.25 -14.33 2.70
CA GLN A 19 -9.21 -13.26 2.43
C GLN A 19 -9.35 -12.31 3.62
N LEU A 20 -9.22 -11.01 3.35
CA LEU A 20 -9.52 -9.96 4.31
C LEU A 20 -11.00 -9.56 4.17
N PRO A 21 -11.86 -9.81 5.16
CA PRO A 21 -13.29 -9.50 5.04
C PRO A 21 -13.53 -7.99 5.11
N GLU A 22 -14.42 -7.44 4.27
CA GLU A 22 -14.72 -5.99 4.29
C GLU A 22 -15.37 -5.51 5.59
N SER A 23 -15.99 -6.40 6.36
CA SER A 23 -16.42 -6.11 7.72
C SER A 23 -16.45 -7.38 8.56
N TYR A 24 -16.28 -7.21 9.86
CA TYR A 24 -16.20 -8.28 10.85
C TYR A 24 -17.14 -7.94 12.00
N GLU A 25 -17.99 -8.88 12.41
CA GLU A 25 -18.84 -8.72 13.60
C GLU A 25 -18.36 -9.68 14.69
N GLN A 26 -17.93 -9.14 15.83
CA GLN A 26 -17.55 -9.91 17.00
C GLN A 26 -18.59 -9.79 18.10
N LYS A 27 -19.01 -10.92 18.66
CA LYS A 27 -19.87 -10.93 19.85
C LYS A 27 -19.01 -10.92 21.11
N ARG A 28 -18.99 -9.79 21.82
CA ARG A 28 -18.35 -9.66 23.15
C ARG A 28 -19.42 -9.62 24.24
N GLY A 29 -19.61 -10.75 24.91
CA GLY A 29 -20.68 -10.91 25.91
C GLY A 29 -22.07 -10.74 25.30
N ASN A 30 -22.82 -9.74 25.77
CA ASN A 30 -24.16 -9.41 25.27
C ASN A 30 -24.16 -8.38 24.13
N TYR A 31 -23.00 -7.84 23.75
CA TYR A 31 -22.88 -6.80 22.73
C TYR A 31 -22.33 -7.37 21.42
N LYS A 32 -22.87 -6.92 20.29
CA LYS A 32 -22.30 -7.13 18.96
C LYS A 32 -21.49 -5.90 18.59
N VAL A 33 -20.20 -6.09 18.34
CA VAL A 33 -19.30 -5.03 17.88
C VAL A 33 -19.02 -5.29 16.40
N LYS A 34 -19.32 -4.28 15.57
CA LYS A 34 -18.95 -4.29 14.15
C LYS A 34 -17.62 -3.58 14.00
N ALA A 35 -16.71 -4.19 13.28
CA ALA A 35 -15.39 -3.68 12.96
C ALA A 35 -15.11 -3.87 11.48
N TRP A 36 -14.09 -3.17 11.00
CA TRP A 36 -13.71 -3.09 9.60
C TRP A 36 -12.20 -3.32 9.51
N PRO A 37 -11.74 -4.54 9.23
CA PRO A 37 -10.31 -4.78 9.13
C PRO A 37 -9.74 -4.09 7.88
N ALA A 38 -8.50 -3.63 7.98
CA ALA A 38 -7.76 -3.08 6.85
C ALA A 38 -6.26 -3.33 7.02
N LEU A 39 -5.56 -3.32 5.89
CA LEU A 39 -4.10 -3.22 5.87
C LEU A 39 -3.67 -1.83 6.36
N VAL A 40 -2.61 -1.76 7.15
CA VAL A 40 -2.04 -0.53 7.70
C VAL A 40 -0.56 -0.49 7.39
N ASP A 41 -0.10 0.62 6.84
CA ASP A 41 1.31 0.87 6.57
C ASP A 41 2.10 1.02 7.89
N GLU A 42 3.10 0.16 8.11
CA GLU A 42 4.07 0.22 9.23
C GLU A 42 5.48 0.60 8.75
N ARG A 43 5.59 1.21 7.57
CA ARG A 43 6.81 1.64 6.86
C ARG A 43 7.61 0.47 6.28
N ASP A 44 8.11 -0.41 7.12
CA ASP A 44 8.93 -1.55 6.71
C ASP A 44 8.09 -2.84 6.55
N SER A 45 6.84 -2.80 7.01
CA SER A 45 5.88 -3.90 6.94
C SER A 45 4.45 -3.37 6.85
N VAL A 46 3.49 -4.30 6.82
CA VAL A 46 2.06 -4.04 6.89
C VAL A 46 1.47 -4.77 8.09
N ALA A 47 0.46 -4.18 8.70
CA ALA A 47 -0.37 -4.81 9.73
C ALA A 47 -1.82 -4.94 9.27
N ILE A 48 -2.56 -5.89 9.83
CA ILE A 48 -4.02 -5.93 9.78
C ILE A 48 -4.52 -5.34 11.09
N LYS A 49 -5.33 -4.27 11.01
CA LYS A 49 -5.96 -3.63 12.19
C LYS A 49 -7.45 -3.50 11.98
N LEU A 50 -8.19 -3.53 13.09
CA LEU A 50 -9.62 -3.31 13.11
C LEU A 50 -9.96 -1.84 13.30
N PHE A 51 -10.80 -1.31 12.41
CA PHE A 51 -11.36 0.03 12.50
C PHE A 51 -12.82 -0.04 12.95
N ASP A 52 -13.31 1.02 13.57
CA ASP A 52 -14.71 1.25 13.95
C ASP A 52 -15.45 2.15 12.93
N ASN A 53 -14.75 2.61 11.89
CA ASN A 53 -15.27 3.50 10.86
C ASN A 53 -14.89 2.99 9.45
N PRO A 54 -15.86 2.78 8.55
CA PRO A 54 -15.59 2.31 7.18
C PRO A 54 -14.81 3.33 6.33
N LEU A 55 -14.85 4.63 6.65
CA LEU A 55 -14.06 5.63 5.91
C LEU A 55 -12.57 5.51 6.24
N GLU A 56 -12.25 5.35 7.52
CA GLU A 56 -10.87 5.15 8.00
C GLU A 56 -10.31 3.81 7.50
N GLN A 57 -11.15 2.75 7.50
CA GLN A 57 -10.80 1.47 6.89
C GLN A 57 -10.35 1.65 5.43
N LYS A 58 -11.11 2.37 4.61
CA LYS A 58 -10.78 2.53 3.18
C LYS A 58 -9.46 3.25 2.97
N GLN A 59 -9.21 4.31 3.75
CA GLN A 59 -7.95 5.06 3.69
C GLN A 59 -6.77 4.21 4.16
N ALA A 60 -6.94 3.50 5.27
CA ALA A 60 -5.93 2.57 5.78
C ALA A 60 -5.62 1.49 4.74
N MET A 61 -6.65 0.82 4.22
CA MET A 61 -6.54 -0.26 3.26
C MET A 61 -5.78 0.17 2.01
N TRP A 62 -6.05 1.37 1.51
CA TRP A 62 -5.34 1.94 0.38
C TRP A 62 -3.84 2.08 0.66
N ASN A 63 -3.49 2.73 1.76
CA ASN A 63 -2.09 2.95 2.15
C ASN A 63 -1.35 1.63 2.44
N GLY A 64 -2.01 0.69 3.14
CA GLY A 64 -1.46 -0.62 3.46
C GLY A 64 -1.25 -1.48 2.21
N LEU A 65 -2.18 -1.44 1.25
CA LEU A 65 -2.03 -2.15 -0.02
C LEU A 65 -0.88 -1.57 -0.86
N ARG A 66 -0.79 -0.23 -0.96
CA ARG A 66 0.36 0.43 -1.61
C ARG A 66 1.67 -0.01 -0.98
N ARG A 67 1.77 -0.02 0.35
CA ARG A 67 2.97 -0.50 1.06
C ARG A 67 3.29 -1.94 0.71
N LEU A 68 2.30 -2.84 0.74
CA LEU A 68 2.52 -4.25 0.44
C LEU A 68 3.01 -4.46 -1.00
N LEU A 69 2.48 -3.70 -1.96
CA LEU A 69 2.97 -3.71 -3.34
C LEU A 69 4.43 -3.24 -3.42
N LEU A 70 4.76 -2.12 -2.78
CA LEU A 70 6.12 -1.57 -2.77
C LEU A 70 7.15 -2.50 -2.11
N LEU A 71 6.74 -3.31 -1.12
CA LEU A 71 7.60 -4.31 -0.49
C LEU A 71 7.89 -5.51 -1.41
N ASN A 72 7.00 -5.80 -2.37
CA ASN A 72 7.10 -6.99 -3.23
C ASN A 72 7.56 -6.68 -4.66
N ILE A 73 7.58 -5.41 -5.07
CA ILE A 73 7.97 -4.97 -6.41
C ILE A 73 9.36 -4.33 -6.36
N PRO A 74 10.28 -4.69 -7.28
CA PRO A 74 11.59 -4.06 -7.33
C PRO A 74 11.46 -2.55 -7.60
N SER A 75 12.17 -1.75 -6.80
CA SER A 75 12.10 -0.29 -6.89
C SER A 75 12.50 0.23 -8.29
N PRO A 76 11.70 1.12 -8.91
CA PRO A 76 11.99 1.71 -10.21
C PRO A 76 13.07 2.80 -10.15
N ILE A 77 13.64 3.11 -8.97
CA ILE A 77 14.63 4.18 -8.76
C ILE A 77 15.77 4.11 -9.79
N LYS A 78 16.30 2.91 -10.04
CA LYS A 78 17.39 2.73 -11.00
C LYS A 78 16.95 3.09 -12.43
N TYR A 79 15.78 2.62 -12.85
CA TYR A 79 15.21 2.93 -14.16
C TYR A 79 14.95 4.43 -14.33
N LEU A 80 14.37 5.07 -13.30
CA LEU A 80 14.12 6.51 -13.28
C LEU A 80 15.44 7.31 -13.38
N HIS A 81 16.49 6.91 -12.65
CA HIS A 81 17.80 7.53 -12.78
C HIS A 81 18.41 7.39 -14.18
N GLU A 82 18.18 6.28 -14.89
CA GLU A 82 18.67 6.10 -16.26
C GLU A 82 17.87 6.95 -17.27
N LYS A 83 16.55 7.04 -17.11
CA LYS A 83 15.65 7.73 -18.06
C LYS A 83 15.50 9.23 -17.84
N LEU A 84 15.75 9.74 -16.63
CA LEU A 84 15.64 11.17 -16.34
C LEU A 84 16.66 11.99 -17.15
N PRO A 85 16.22 13.03 -17.89
CA PRO A 85 17.14 13.91 -18.61
C PRO A 85 18.05 14.67 -17.64
N ASN A 86 19.29 14.96 -18.06
CA ASN A 86 20.29 15.65 -17.22
C ASN A 86 19.79 16.99 -16.66
N LYS A 87 18.91 17.69 -17.39
CA LYS A 87 18.27 18.93 -16.92
C LYS A 87 17.35 18.70 -15.72
N ALA A 88 16.57 17.62 -15.71
CA ALA A 88 15.73 17.25 -14.57
C ALA A 88 16.60 16.80 -13.38
N LYS A 89 17.66 16.01 -13.63
CA LYS A 89 18.64 15.62 -12.61
C LYS A 89 19.31 16.83 -11.93
N LEU A 90 19.66 17.85 -12.72
CA LEU A 90 20.22 19.10 -12.20
C LEU A 90 19.18 19.90 -11.41
N GLY A 91 17.94 19.99 -11.88
CA GLY A 91 16.84 20.65 -11.15
C GLY A 91 16.56 20.00 -9.79
N LEU A 92 16.61 18.66 -9.73
CA LEU A 92 16.48 17.90 -8.48
C LEU A 92 17.62 18.22 -7.50
N TYR A 93 18.85 18.40 -7.98
CA TYR A 93 20.01 18.74 -7.15
C TYR A 93 19.87 20.06 -6.38
N PHE A 94 19.07 20.99 -6.88
CA PHE A 94 18.82 22.30 -6.27
C PHE A 94 17.43 22.40 -5.63
N ASN A 95 16.73 21.27 -5.42
CA ASN A 95 15.40 21.28 -4.84
C ASN A 95 15.41 21.86 -3.41
N PRO A 96 14.64 22.93 -3.12
CA PRO A 96 14.54 23.49 -1.77
C PRO A 96 13.74 22.61 -0.80
N TYR A 97 13.05 21.57 -1.29
CA TYR A 97 12.21 20.66 -0.49
C TYR A 97 12.87 19.28 -0.31
N GLY A 98 13.74 19.15 0.68
CA GLY A 98 14.22 17.84 1.16
C GLY A 98 15.20 17.11 0.23
N LYS A 99 15.43 15.81 0.50
CA LYS A 99 16.35 14.99 -0.30
C LYS A 99 15.64 14.54 -1.58
N VAL A 100 16.34 14.60 -2.71
CA VAL A 100 15.84 14.12 -4.02
C VAL A 100 15.21 12.73 -3.97
N LEU A 101 15.77 11.84 -3.15
CA LEU A 101 15.26 10.47 -2.98
C LEU A 101 13.84 10.46 -2.40
N GLU A 102 13.51 11.35 -1.46
CA GLU A 102 12.15 11.42 -0.88
C GLU A 102 11.13 11.86 -1.93
N LEU A 103 11.49 12.80 -2.80
CA LEU A 103 10.63 13.20 -3.91
C LEU A 103 10.43 12.06 -4.93
N ILE A 104 11.47 11.27 -5.17
CA ILE A 104 11.37 10.09 -6.03
C ILE A 104 10.46 9.05 -5.40
N ASP A 105 10.60 8.76 -4.11
CA ASP A 105 9.73 7.83 -3.38
C ASP A 105 8.26 8.29 -3.38
N ASP A 106 8.02 9.60 -3.29
CA ASP A 106 6.68 10.18 -3.43
C ASP A 106 6.11 9.98 -4.84
N CYS A 107 6.89 10.22 -5.89
CA CYS A 107 6.48 9.95 -7.27
C CYS A 107 6.17 8.46 -7.50
N ILE A 108 6.97 7.57 -6.93
CA ILE A 108 6.74 6.12 -7.01
C ILE A 108 5.45 5.75 -6.30
N SER A 109 5.24 6.29 -5.09
CA SER A 109 4.01 6.08 -4.32
C SER A 109 2.77 6.53 -5.09
N CYS A 110 2.86 7.71 -5.72
CA CYS A 110 1.80 8.25 -6.58
C CYS A 110 1.53 7.37 -7.81
N GLY A 111 2.58 6.87 -8.47
CA GLY A 111 2.44 5.95 -9.61
C GLY A 111 1.77 4.63 -9.21
N VAL A 112 2.10 4.08 -8.04
CA VAL A 112 1.39 2.91 -7.50
C VAL A 112 -0.08 3.24 -7.22
N ASP A 113 -0.38 4.39 -6.60
CA ASP A 113 -1.77 4.81 -6.34
C ASP A 113 -2.59 4.93 -7.63
N GLN A 114 -2.01 5.52 -8.67
CA GLN A 114 -2.66 5.63 -9.98
C GLN A 114 -2.95 4.26 -10.59
N LEU A 115 -2.03 3.31 -10.47
CA LEU A 115 -2.22 1.95 -10.96
C LEU A 115 -3.25 1.17 -10.13
N ILE A 116 -3.32 1.40 -8.82
CA ILE A 116 -4.39 0.86 -7.97
C ILE A 116 -5.75 1.39 -8.46
N ASP A 117 -5.87 2.70 -8.63
CA ASP A 117 -7.12 3.34 -9.07
C ASP A 117 -7.56 2.87 -10.47
N ALA A 118 -6.64 2.82 -11.42
CA ALA A 118 -6.88 2.36 -12.79
C ALA A 118 -7.36 0.90 -12.86
N ASN A 119 -7.06 0.09 -11.84
CA ASN A 119 -7.46 -1.32 -11.74
C ASN A 119 -8.69 -1.54 -10.86
N GLY A 120 -9.41 -0.49 -10.50
CA GLY A 120 -10.67 -0.57 -9.75
C GLY A 120 -10.51 -0.44 -8.23
N GLY A 121 -9.35 -0.02 -7.74
CA GLY A 121 -9.10 0.29 -6.33
C GLY A 121 -8.54 -0.88 -5.51
N PRO A 122 -8.61 -0.78 -4.17
CA PRO A 122 -7.97 -1.74 -3.29
C PRO A 122 -8.66 -3.10 -3.30
N VAL A 123 -7.85 -4.15 -3.20
CA VAL A 123 -8.26 -5.56 -3.28
C VAL A 123 -8.28 -6.20 -1.89
N TRP A 124 -9.19 -7.15 -1.70
CA TRP A 124 -9.45 -7.81 -0.40
C TRP A 124 -9.09 -9.30 -0.39
N THR A 125 -8.60 -9.81 -1.51
CA THR A 125 -8.26 -11.23 -1.69
C THR A 125 -6.84 -11.39 -2.20
N GLU A 126 -6.26 -12.56 -1.96
CA GLU A 126 -4.92 -12.91 -2.41
C GLU A 126 -4.84 -12.91 -3.94
N GLU A 127 -5.86 -13.43 -4.62
CA GLU A 127 -5.89 -13.47 -6.08
C GLU A 127 -5.97 -12.06 -6.68
N GLY A 128 -6.73 -11.16 -6.04
CA GLY A 128 -6.80 -9.76 -6.43
C GLY A 128 -5.46 -9.05 -6.24
N PHE A 129 -4.77 -9.33 -5.13
CA PHE A 129 -3.43 -8.81 -4.88
C PHE A 129 -2.43 -9.32 -5.91
N ALA A 130 -2.42 -10.62 -6.20
CA ALA A 130 -1.52 -11.20 -7.19
C ALA A 130 -1.74 -10.61 -8.59
N ALA A 131 -3.00 -10.44 -9.00
CA ALA A 131 -3.33 -9.81 -10.28
C ALA A 131 -2.87 -8.35 -10.35
N LEU A 132 -3.09 -7.58 -9.27
CA LEU A 132 -2.66 -6.20 -9.16
C LEU A 132 -1.13 -6.08 -9.12
N HIS A 133 -0.46 -6.96 -8.38
CA HIS A 133 0.99 -7.04 -8.30
C HIS A 133 1.62 -7.20 -9.69
N GLU A 134 1.14 -8.15 -10.50
CA GLU A 134 1.69 -8.37 -11.84
C GLU A 134 1.50 -7.15 -12.76
N LYS A 135 0.35 -6.47 -12.67
CA LYS A 135 0.10 -5.24 -13.43
C LYS A 135 0.99 -4.09 -12.99
N VAL A 136 1.04 -3.82 -11.68
CA VAL A 136 1.87 -2.75 -11.13
C VAL A 136 3.33 -3.01 -11.46
N ARG A 137 3.80 -4.25 -11.33
CA ARG A 137 5.17 -4.62 -11.70
C ARG A 137 5.48 -4.36 -13.18
N ALA A 138 4.52 -4.59 -14.07
CA ALA A 138 4.69 -4.38 -15.51
C ALA A 138 4.69 -2.89 -15.89
N GLU A 139 3.85 -2.07 -15.24
CA GLU A 139 3.55 -0.70 -15.68
C GLU A 139 4.25 0.39 -14.84
N LEU A 140 4.67 0.10 -13.60
CA LEU A 140 5.20 1.10 -12.66
C LEU A 140 6.37 1.92 -13.21
N ASN A 141 7.29 1.28 -13.95
CA ASN A 141 8.43 1.96 -14.54
C ASN A 141 8.00 3.06 -15.51
N ASP A 142 6.99 2.80 -16.33
CA ASP A 142 6.51 3.74 -17.34
C ASP A 142 5.61 4.81 -16.70
N THR A 143 4.74 4.41 -15.75
CA THR A 143 3.86 5.34 -15.02
C THR A 143 4.63 6.38 -14.20
N VAL A 144 5.77 6.02 -13.61
CA VAL A 144 6.57 6.97 -12.80
C VAL A 144 7.38 7.96 -13.65
N VAL A 145 7.54 7.68 -14.95
CA VAL A 145 8.31 8.52 -15.88
C VAL A 145 7.43 9.49 -16.67
N ASP A 146 6.13 9.20 -16.81
CA ASP A 146 5.12 10.06 -17.46
C ASP A 146 4.81 11.31 -16.62
#